data_AF-X0WLE4-F1
#
_entry.id   AF-X0WLE4-F1
#
_cell.length_a   1.000
_cell.length_b   1.000
_cell.length_c   1.000
_cell.angle_alpha   90.00
_cell.angle_beta   90.00
_cell.angle_gamma   90.00
#
_symmetry.space_group_name_H-M   'P 1'
#
loop_
_entity.id
_entity.type
_entity.pdbx_description
1 polymer ?
#
loop_
_entity_poly.entity_id
_entity_poly.type
_entity_poly.pdbx_seq_one_letter_code
_entity_poly.pdbx_strand_id
1 'polypeptide(L)'
;MATLRAKRILMNGFTTVRDMGGPAKFVQRIVDAGLIPGPRVFPSENYITQTSGHGDLRKLNDRHPVLSGQGPDHWFETDVSFIADGPDAIRMAVRENLRRGATQIKIMGSGGVTSEFDPLHSVQYQPDEIQMAVKTAAQWQTYVASHVHNPASIIQAVQNGVKVVEHIPFLTQEAADL
;
A
#
# COMPACT_ATOMS: atom_id res chain seq x y z
N MET A 1 5.79 21.44 1.72
CA MET A 1 4.38 21.12 1.36
C MET A 1 3.70 20.20 2.37
N ALA A 2 4.28 19.07 2.79
CA ALA A 2 3.63 18.12 3.70
C ALA A 2 3.25 18.71 5.09
N THR A 3 4.12 19.53 5.68
CA THR A 3 3.86 20.21 6.97
C THR A 3 2.68 21.19 6.92
N LEU A 4 2.54 21.95 5.82
CA LEU A 4 1.40 22.83 5.59
C LEU A 4 0.09 22.04 5.46
N ARG A 5 0.13 20.88 4.80
CA ARG A 5 -1.03 19.97 4.70
C ARG A 5 -1.42 19.41 6.07
N ALA A 6 -0.47 18.96 6.88
CA ALA A 6 -0.73 18.45 8.22
C ALA A 6 -1.46 19.49 9.10
N LYS A 7 -0.96 20.73 9.12
CA LYS A 7 -1.65 21.84 9.81
C LYS A 7 -3.06 22.04 9.29
N ARG A 8 -3.24 22.10 7.97
CA ARG A 8 -4.56 22.31 7.35
C ARG A 8 -5.54 21.20 7.70
N ILE A 9 -5.11 19.94 7.71
CA ILE A 9 -5.93 18.79 8.10
C ILE A 9 -6.45 18.98 9.53
N LEU A 10 -5.57 19.36 10.47
CA LEU A 10 -5.97 19.64 11.85
C LEU A 10 -6.94 20.83 11.94
N MET A 11 -6.67 21.93 11.25
CA MET A 11 -7.54 23.11 11.25
C MET A 11 -8.92 22.85 10.60
N ASN A 12 -9.03 21.81 9.78
CA ASN A 12 -10.30 21.32 9.24
C ASN A 12 -11.03 20.36 10.21
N GLY A 13 -10.51 20.15 11.42
CA GLY A 13 -11.14 19.34 12.47
C GLY A 13 -10.73 17.86 12.48
N PHE A 14 -9.87 17.41 11.56
CA PHE A 14 -9.38 16.02 11.57
C PHE A 14 -8.21 15.89 12.53
N THR A 15 -8.39 15.11 13.59
CA THR A 15 -7.38 14.93 14.66
C THR A 15 -6.55 13.66 14.51
N THR A 16 -6.94 12.76 13.60
CA THR A 16 -6.21 11.53 13.29
C THR A 16 -6.37 11.21 11.81
N VAL A 17 -5.30 10.78 11.16
CA VAL A 17 -5.29 10.31 9.78
C VAL A 17 -4.52 9.00 9.65
N ARG A 18 -5.00 8.15 8.75
CA ARG A 18 -4.31 6.94 8.33
C ARG A 18 -3.78 7.16 6.93
N ASP A 19 -2.47 7.30 6.82
CA ASP A 19 -1.81 7.43 5.54
C ASP A 19 -1.78 6.05 4.84
N MET A 20 -1.99 6.04 3.52
CA MET A 20 -2.13 4.83 2.71
C MET A 20 -1.10 4.79 1.58
N GLY A 21 0.00 5.51 1.72
CA GLY A 21 1.00 5.58 0.67
C GLY A 21 1.86 6.82 0.72
N GLY A 22 3.14 6.59 1.00
CA GLY A 22 4.20 7.60 0.95
C GLY A 22 4.90 7.76 2.30
N PRO A 23 6.00 8.53 2.34
CA PRO A 23 6.84 8.67 3.53
C PRO A 23 6.20 9.57 4.60
N ALA A 24 5.18 9.04 5.28
CA ALA A 24 4.41 9.77 6.29
C ALA A 24 5.04 9.71 7.69
N LYS A 25 5.98 8.80 7.95
CA LYS A 25 6.68 8.68 9.25
C LYS A 25 7.37 9.97 9.66
N PHE A 26 7.99 10.67 8.72
CA PHE A 26 8.64 11.94 9.02
C PHE A 26 7.63 12.96 9.55
N VAL A 27 6.47 13.08 8.89
CA VAL A 27 5.39 13.98 9.32
C VAL A 27 4.83 13.56 10.68
N GLN A 28 4.63 12.26 10.90
CA GLN A 28 4.22 11.73 12.20
C GLN A 28 5.19 12.20 13.31
N ARG A 29 6.49 11.96 13.14
CA ARG A 29 7.50 12.27 14.17
C ARG A 29 7.54 13.74 14.55
N ILE A 30 7.44 14.65 13.59
CA ILE A 30 7.48 16.10 13.87
C ILE A 30 6.18 16.60 14.50
N VAL A 31 5.03 15.98 14.19
CA VAL A 31 3.75 16.28 14.85
C VAL A 31 3.75 15.74 16.28
N ASP A 32 4.16 14.49 16.49
CA ASP A 32 4.24 13.85 17.81
C ASP A 32 5.23 14.58 18.74
N ALA A 33 6.30 15.14 18.18
CA ALA A 33 7.26 15.98 18.90
C ALA A 33 6.75 17.41 19.19
N GLY A 34 5.54 17.78 18.73
CA GLY A 34 4.96 19.11 18.91
C GLY A 34 5.64 20.22 18.10
N LEU A 35 6.52 19.88 17.14
CA LEU A 35 7.25 20.86 16.33
C LEU A 35 6.34 21.59 15.34
N ILE A 36 5.28 20.93 14.90
CA ILE A 36 4.22 21.54 14.08
C ILE A 36 2.84 21.07 14.55
N PRO A 37 1.79 21.88 14.40
CA PRO A 37 0.41 21.42 14.56
C PRO A 37 0.04 20.43 13.44
N GLY A 38 -0.56 19.31 13.81
CA GLY A 38 -1.09 18.31 12.87
C GLY A 38 -1.92 17.23 13.57
N PRO A 39 -2.62 16.37 12.80
CA PRO A 39 -3.30 15.21 13.35
C PRO A 39 -2.30 14.14 13.80
N ARG A 40 -2.74 13.20 14.65
CA ARG A 40 -2.05 11.91 14.82
C ARG A 40 -1.99 11.20 13.47
N VAL A 41 -0.82 10.72 13.07
CA VAL A 41 -0.62 10.05 11.78
C VAL A 41 -0.32 8.58 11.99
N PHE A 42 -1.02 7.69 11.27
CA PHE A 42 -0.74 6.26 11.17
C PHE A 42 -0.17 5.95 9.76
N PRO A 43 1.16 5.93 9.58
CA PRO A 43 1.81 5.76 8.28
C PRO A 43 1.71 4.33 7.74
N SER A 44 1.45 4.17 6.44
CA SER A 44 1.69 2.88 5.76
C SER A 44 3.10 2.79 5.17
N GLU A 45 3.79 3.93 5.04
CA GLU A 45 5.00 4.09 4.24
C GLU A 45 4.73 3.72 2.78
N ASN A 46 5.65 3.03 2.11
CA ASN A 46 5.50 2.72 0.70
C ASN A 46 4.36 1.71 0.51
N TYR A 47 3.50 1.91 -0.50
CA TYR A 47 2.58 0.84 -0.89
C TYR A 47 3.32 -0.25 -1.66
N ILE A 48 2.85 -1.49 -1.50
CA ILE A 48 3.43 -2.67 -2.15
C ILE A 48 2.58 -3.01 -3.38
N THR A 49 3.22 -3.12 -4.54
CA THR A 49 2.60 -3.36 -5.85
C THR A 49 3.34 -4.46 -6.61
N GLN A 50 2.65 -5.21 -7.45
CA GLN A 50 3.32 -6.12 -8.38
C GLN A 50 3.89 -5.34 -9.57
N THR A 51 4.72 -6.01 -10.37
CA THR A 51 5.07 -5.53 -11.70
C THR A 51 3.83 -5.28 -12.53
N SER A 52 3.81 -4.14 -13.22
CA SER A 52 2.66 -3.66 -14.00
C SER A 52 1.38 -3.51 -13.16
N GLY A 53 1.53 -3.29 -11.84
CA GLY A 53 0.43 -3.05 -10.92
C GLY A 53 0.12 -1.56 -10.75
N HIS A 54 -0.92 -1.24 -9.98
CA HIS A 54 -1.39 0.15 -9.83
C HIS A 54 -0.33 1.10 -9.25
N GLY A 55 0.56 0.58 -8.41
CA GLY A 55 1.64 1.36 -7.80
C GLY A 55 2.94 1.37 -8.61
N ASP A 56 2.95 0.78 -9.80
CA ASP A 56 4.11 0.74 -10.68
C ASP A 56 4.19 2.04 -11.49
N LEU A 57 4.99 2.99 -11.00
CA LEU A 57 5.10 4.34 -11.56
C LEU A 57 6.18 4.48 -12.63
N ARG A 58 6.74 3.36 -13.09
CA ARG A 58 7.71 3.35 -14.19
C ARG A 58 7.08 3.82 -15.48
N LYS A 59 7.84 4.51 -16.32
CA LYS A 59 7.43 4.93 -17.67
C LYS A 59 7.58 3.78 -18.66
N LEU A 60 6.96 3.92 -19.83
CA LEU A 60 6.99 2.92 -20.91
C LEU A 60 8.38 2.34 -21.23
N ASN A 61 9.43 3.17 -21.17
CA ASN A 61 10.81 2.77 -21.51
C ASN A 61 11.68 2.46 -20.28
N ASP A 62 11.15 2.59 -19.07
CA ASP A 62 11.89 2.28 -17.84
C ASP A 62 12.02 0.76 -17.72
N ARG A 63 13.26 0.28 -17.63
CA ARG A 63 13.51 -1.16 -17.51
C ARG A 63 13.17 -1.63 -16.12
N HIS A 64 12.70 -2.87 -16.00
CA HIS A 64 12.52 -3.50 -14.70
C HIS A 64 13.89 -3.71 -14.02
N PRO A 65 14.15 -3.15 -12.82
CA PRO A 65 15.44 -3.26 -12.14
C PRO A 65 15.92 -4.70 -11.93
N VAL A 66 15.01 -5.61 -11.53
CA VAL A 66 15.28 -7.06 -11.48
C VAL A 66 15.68 -7.61 -12.86
N LEU A 67 14.82 -7.47 -13.88
CA LEU A 67 15.07 -8.05 -15.21
C LEU A 67 16.25 -7.40 -15.95
N SER A 68 16.65 -6.19 -15.55
CA SER A 68 17.83 -5.49 -16.08
C SER A 68 19.12 -5.85 -15.34
N GLY A 69 19.06 -6.68 -14.29
CA GLY A 69 20.22 -7.08 -13.48
C GLY A 69 20.75 -5.97 -12.57
N GLN A 70 19.94 -4.94 -12.29
CA GLN A 70 20.34 -3.75 -11.53
C GLN A 70 19.71 -3.68 -10.12
N GLY A 71 18.86 -4.64 -9.74
CA GLY A 71 18.14 -4.64 -8.47
C GLY A 71 18.22 -5.96 -7.70
N PRO A 72 17.75 -5.98 -6.44
CA PRO A 72 17.54 -7.23 -5.70
C PRO A 72 16.67 -8.17 -6.52
N ASP A 73 16.88 -9.48 -6.42
CA ASP A 73 16.29 -10.47 -7.34
C ASP A 73 14.76 -10.44 -7.44
N HIS A 74 14.04 -9.84 -6.48
CA HIS A 74 12.59 -9.94 -6.41
C HIS A 74 11.83 -8.70 -5.93
N TRP A 75 12.50 -7.62 -5.52
CA TRP A 75 11.81 -6.37 -5.15
C TRP A 75 12.67 -5.14 -5.39
N PHE A 76 12.05 -3.98 -5.61
CA PHE A 76 12.76 -2.71 -5.66
C PHE A 76 11.89 -1.55 -5.17
N GLU A 77 12.55 -0.45 -4.83
CA GLU A 77 11.95 0.73 -4.25
C GLU A 77 11.86 1.90 -5.25
N THR A 78 10.75 2.62 -5.21
CA THR A 78 10.60 3.96 -5.76
C THR A 78 10.33 4.96 -4.62
N ASP A 79 10.12 6.25 -4.93
CA ASP A 79 9.86 7.29 -3.93
C ASP A 79 8.68 7.00 -2.98
N VAL A 80 7.70 6.20 -3.43
CA VAL A 80 6.45 5.93 -2.69
C VAL A 80 5.95 4.49 -2.80
N SER A 81 6.67 3.61 -3.52
CA SER A 81 6.24 2.22 -3.76
C SER A 81 7.35 1.20 -3.61
N PHE A 82 6.99 -0.01 -3.21
CA PHE A 82 7.79 -1.21 -3.40
C PHE A 82 7.15 -2.06 -4.49
N ILE A 83 7.89 -2.32 -5.56
CA ILE A 83 7.49 -3.32 -6.55
C ILE A 83 8.04 -4.67 -6.07
N ALA A 84 7.16 -5.63 -5.85
CA ALA A 84 7.49 -6.91 -5.26
C ALA A 84 6.65 -8.01 -5.92
N ASP A 85 7.32 -8.97 -6.55
CA ASP A 85 6.71 -10.11 -7.23
C ASP A 85 7.08 -11.41 -6.50
N GLY A 86 6.05 -12.16 -6.11
CA GLY A 86 6.16 -13.41 -5.37
C GLY A 86 6.19 -13.24 -3.85
N PRO A 87 5.83 -14.30 -3.08
CA PRO A 87 5.73 -14.23 -1.62
C PRO A 87 7.00 -13.73 -0.92
N ASP A 88 8.18 -14.19 -1.35
CA ASP A 88 9.43 -13.80 -0.69
C ASP A 88 9.73 -12.31 -0.83
N ALA A 89 9.43 -11.72 -2.00
CA ALA A 89 9.50 -10.30 -2.24
C ALA A 89 8.55 -9.51 -1.33
N ILE A 90 7.30 -9.96 -1.26
CA ILE A 90 6.27 -9.36 -0.41
C ILE A 90 6.71 -9.35 1.05
N ARG A 91 7.24 -10.48 1.55
CA ARG A 91 7.75 -10.57 2.92
C ARG A 91 8.86 -9.55 3.18
N MET A 92 9.76 -9.36 2.23
CA MET A 92 10.83 -8.36 2.34
C MET A 92 10.28 -6.93 2.34
N ALA A 93 9.39 -6.58 1.41
CA ALA A 93 8.77 -5.26 1.31
C ALA A 93 7.95 -4.90 2.56
N VAL A 94 7.19 -5.86 3.10
CA VAL A 94 6.46 -5.69 4.37
C VAL A 94 7.43 -5.37 5.51
N ARG A 95 8.50 -6.17 5.67
CA ARG A 95 9.48 -5.95 6.74
C ARG A 95 10.18 -4.61 6.61
N GLU A 96 10.45 -4.16 5.39
CA GLU A 96 11.09 -2.86 5.16
C GLU A 96 10.16 -1.70 5.52
N ASN A 97 8.87 -1.76 5.17
CA ASN A 97 7.88 -0.78 5.64
C ASN A 97 7.77 -0.75 7.16
N LEU A 98 7.72 -1.92 7.81
CA LEU A 98 7.68 -2.03 9.27
C LEU A 98 8.94 -1.43 9.92
N ARG A 99 10.13 -1.68 9.35
CA ARG A 99 11.40 -1.06 9.79
C ARG A 99 11.34 0.47 9.68
N ARG A 100 10.68 1.00 8.64
CA ARG A 100 10.45 2.45 8.46
C ARG A 100 9.40 3.02 9.40
N GLY A 101 8.74 2.17 10.18
CA GLY A 101 7.79 2.55 11.20
C GLY A 101 6.36 2.70 10.71
N ALA A 102 6.02 1.99 9.62
CA ALA A 102 4.65 1.78 9.19
C ALA A 102 3.83 1.15 10.32
N THR A 103 2.60 1.62 10.48
CA THR A 103 1.63 1.12 11.46
C THR A 103 0.67 0.10 10.86
N GLN A 104 0.55 0.06 9.53
CA GLN A 104 -0.19 -0.92 8.75
C GLN A 104 0.48 -1.10 7.38
N ILE A 105 0.12 -2.15 6.65
CA ILE A 105 0.65 -2.40 5.30
C ILE A 105 -0.40 -2.06 4.25
N LYS A 106 0.02 -1.42 3.16
CA LYS A 106 -0.81 -1.18 1.99
C LYS A 106 -0.36 -2.03 0.81
N ILE A 107 -1.28 -2.78 0.20
CA ILE A 107 -1.07 -3.49 -1.07
C ILE A 107 -2.01 -2.98 -2.18
N MET A 108 -1.64 -3.23 -3.43
CA MET A 108 -2.47 -3.01 -4.62
C MET A 108 -3.09 -4.34 -5.09
N GLY A 109 -4.38 -4.57 -4.82
CA GLY A 109 -5.08 -5.83 -5.16
C GLY A 109 -5.91 -5.77 -6.44
N SER A 110 -5.99 -4.60 -7.07
CA SER A 110 -6.58 -4.43 -8.40
C SER A 110 -5.87 -3.32 -9.16
N GLY A 111 -6.19 -3.21 -10.45
CA GLY A 111 -5.85 -2.01 -11.19
C GLY A 111 -6.55 -0.77 -10.66
N GLY A 112 -6.00 0.39 -11.01
CA GLY A 112 -6.53 1.68 -10.54
C GLY A 112 -6.93 2.64 -11.63
N VAL A 113 -7.32 3.84 -11.18
CA VAL A 113 -7.95 4.86 -12.03
C VAL A 113 -6.93 5.74 -12.75
N THR A 114 -5.76 5.93 -12.13
CA THR A 114 -4.77 6.95 -12.54
C THR A 114 -3.49 6.36 -13.12
N SER A 115 -3.43 5.06 -13.31
CA SER A 115 -2.23 4.34 -13.72
C SER A 115 -2.27 4.00 -15.21
N GLU A 116 -1.09 3.87 -15.80
CA GLU A 116 -0.93 3.84 -17.26
C GLU A 116 -0.96 2.42 -17.84
N PHE A 117 -0.52 1.41 -17.07
CA PHE A 117 -0.21 0.07 -17.56
C PHE A 117 -1.08 -1.06 -16.95
N ASP A 118 -2.07 -0.72 -16.14
CA ASP A 118 -2.99 -1.67 -15.51
C ASP A 118 -4.46 -1.26 -15.72
N PRO A 119 -5.27 -2.10 -16.37
CA PRO A 119 -6.70 -1.86 -16.48
C PRO A 119 -7.41 -1.92 -15.13
N LEU A 120 -8.41 -1.06 -14.91
CA LEU A 120 -9.21 -0.98 -13.67
C LEU A 120 -9.79 -2.33 -13.20
N HIS A 121 -10.15 -3.19 -14.15
CA HIS A 121 -10.76 -4.50 -13.89
C HIS A 121 -9.74 -5.61 -13.63
N SER A 122 -8.43 -5.33 -13.73
CA SER A 122 -7.40 -6.32 -13.43
C SER A 122 -7.44 -6.71 -11.95
N VAL A 123 -7.34 -8.01 -11.69
CA VAL A 123 -7.08 -8.57 -10.36
C VAL A 123 -5.57 -8.64 -10.21
N GLN A 124 -5.04 -8.03 -9.15
CA GLN A 124 -3.61 -7.97 -8.88
C GLN A 124 -3.28 -8.79 -7.64
N TYR A 125 -2.09 -9.39 -7.69
CA TYR A 125 -1.57 -10.43 -6.82
C TYR A 125 -2.28 -11.77 -6.91
N GLN A 126 -1.51 -12.82 -6.66
CA GLN A 126 -2.02 -14.15 -6.39
C GLN A 126 -2.37 -14.32 -4.91
N PRO A 127 -3.22 -15.30 -4.56
CA PRO A 127 -3.61 -15.55 -3.17
C PRO A 127 -2.42 -15.76 -2.21
N ASP A 128 -1.36 -16.44 -2.64
CA ASP A 128 -0.17 -16.72 -1.83
C ASP A 128 0.65 -15.46 -1.52
N GLU A 129 0.72 -14.52 -2.45
CA GLU A 129 1.34 -13.21 -2.27
C GLU A 129 0.56 -12.37 -1.24
N ILE A 130 -0.77 -12.30 -1.37
CA ILE A 130 -1.64 -11.60 -0.41
C ILE A 130 -1.52 -12.22 0.98
N GLN A 131 -1.59 -13.55 1.07
CA GLN A 131 -1.45 -14.27 2.33
C GLN A 131 -0.07 -14.04 2.96
N MET A 132 0.99 -13.92 2.17
CA MET A 132 2.32 -13.63 2.70
C MET A 132 2.40 -12.23 3.30
N ALA A 133 1.79 -11.23 2.64
CA ALA A 133 1.66 -9.89 3.22
C ALA A 133 0.92 -9.94 4.56
N VAL A 134 -0.24 -10.61 4.60
CA VAL A 134 -1.07 -10.74 5.80
C VAL A 134 -0.34 -11.47 6.94
N LYS A 135 0.28 -12.63 6.65
CA LYS A 135 1.04 -13.41 7.65
C LYS A 135 2.21 -12.60 8.20
N THR A 136 2.94 -11.90 7.34
CA THR A 136 4.11 -11.10 7.76
C THR A 136 3.68 -9.89 8.61
N ALA A 137 2.61 -9.18 8.22
CA ALA A 137 2.05 -8.09 8.99
C ALA A 137 1.53 -8.56 10.37
N ALA A 138 0.88 -9.72 10.42
CA ALA A 138 0.36 -10.30 11.66
C ALA A 138 1.46 -10.66 12.68
N GLN A 139 2.66 -11.03 12.22
CA GLN A 139 3.83 -11.25 13.10
C GLN A 139 4.26 -9.97 13.83
N TRP A 140 3.88 -8.80 13.31
CA TRP A 140 4.07 -7.49 13.95
C TRP A 140 2.80 -6.96 14.61
N GLN A 141 1.80 -7.82 14.81
CA GLN A 141 0.50 -7.47 15.41
C GLN A 141 -0.20 -6.31 14.68
N THR A 142 -0.02 -6.22 13.36
CA THR A 142 -0.72 -5.27 12.50
C THR A 142 -1.44 -5.98 11.36
N TYR A 143 -2.01 -5.23 10.42
CA TYR A 143 -2.88 -5.70 9.36
C TYR A 143 -2.50 -5.11 8.00
N VAL A 144 -3.12 -5.68 6.97
CA VAL A 144 -3.00 -5.24 5.58
C VAL A 144 -4.30 -4.55 5.16
N ALA A 145 -4.15 -3.42 4.45
CA ALA A 145 -5.18 -2.77 3.67
C ALA A 145 -4.92 -2.98 2.17
N SER A 146 -5.96 -3.19 1.37
CA SER A 146 -5.83 -3.41 -0.08
C SER A 146 -6.60 -2.38 -0.89
N HIS A 147 -5.96 -1.84 -1.93
CA HIS A 147 -6.62 -1.07 -2.98
C HIS A 147 -7.37 -2.04 -3.89
N VAL A 148 -8.70 -1.93 -3.97
CA VAL A 148 -9.52 -2.82 -4.80
C VAL A 148 -10.69 -2.07 -5.44
N HIS A 149 -10.92 -2.33 -6.71
CA HIS A 149 -12.05 -1.76 -7.44
C HIS A 149 -13.15 -2.79 -7.75
N ASN A 150 -12.78 -3.88 -8.41
CA ASN A 150 -13.72 -4.87 -8.94
C ASN A 150 -14.09 -5.95 -7.89
N PRO A 151 -15.26 -6.62 -8.02
CA PRO A 151 -15.72 -7.63 -7.07
C PRO A 151 -14.74 -8.77 -6.84
N ALA A 152 -14.09 -9.27 -7.89
CA ALA A 152 -13.16 -10.40 -7.79
C ALA A 152 -11.96 -10.05 -6.90
N SER A 153 -11.40 -8.85 -7.05
CA SER A 153 -10.33 -8.34 -6.18
C SER A 153 -10.79 -8.14 -4.73
N ILE A 154 -12.02 -7.66 -4.51
CA ILE A 154 -12.58 -7.50 -3.14
C ILE A 154 -12.66 -8.87 -2.46
N ILE A 155 -13.31 -9.83 -3.11
CA ILE A 155 -13.48 -11.20 -2.60
C ILE A 155 -12.11 -11.83 -2.33
N GLN A 156 -11.18 -11.75 -3.29
CA GLN A 156 -9.84 -12.31 -3.14
C GLN A 156 -9.08 -11.69 -1.96
N ALA A 157 -9.14 -10.37 -1.78
CA ALA A 157 -8.48 -9.70 -0.66
C ALA A 157 -9.04 -10.18 0.69
N VAL A 158 -10.37 -10.18 0.84
CA VAL A 158 -11.04 -10.57 2.10
C VAL A 158 -10.79 -12.05 2.43
N GLN A 159 -10.96 -12.95 1.46
CA GLN A 159 -10.73 -14.39 1.64
C GLN A 159 -9.28 -14.71 2.03
N ASN A 160 -8.31 -13.89 1.61
CA ASN A 160 -6.90 -14.06 1.95
C ASN A 160 -6.47 -13.26 3.20
N GLY A 161 -7.42 -12.72 3.96
CA GLY A 161 -7.20 -12.19 5.30
C GLY A 161 -6.86 -10.70 5.38
N VAL A 162 -7.01 -9.95 4.28
CA VAL A 162 -6.94 -8.48 4.31
C VAL A 162 -8.04 -7.95 5.23
N LYS A 163 -7.70 -6.99 6.11
CA LYS A 163 -8.65 -6.46 7.10
C LYS A 163 -9.38 -5.21 6.64
N VAL A 164 -8.83 -4.48 5.67
CA VAL A 164 -9.44 -3.26 5.14
C VAL A 164 -9.32 -3.25 3.63
N VAL A 165 -10.44 -3.15 2.93
CA VAL A 165 -10.50 -2.92 1.49
C VAL A 165 -10.85 -1.45 1.23
N GLU A 166 -10.21 -0.83 0.25
CA GLU A 166 -10.37 0.59 -0.07
C GLU A 166 -10.94 0.80 -1.47
N HIS A 167 -11.64 1.93 -1.67
CA HIS A 167 -12.39 2.34 -2.87
C HIS A 167 -13.70 1.59 -3.10
N ILE A 168 -13.64 0.28 -3.40
CA ILE A 168 -14.80 -0.63 -3.55
C ILE A 168 -16.02 -0.07 -4.35
N PRO A 169 -15.85 0.69 -5.44
CA PRO A 169 -17.00 1.33 -6.11
C PRO A 169 -17.91 0.34 -6.85
N PHE A 170 -17.44 -0.90 -7.10
CA PHE A 170 -18.21 -1.94 -7.77
C PHE A 170 -18.65 -3.06 -6.80
N LEU A 171 -18.78 -2.77 -5.50
CA LEU A 171 -19.19 -3.76 -4.49
C LEU A 171 -20.49 -4.49 -4.89
N THR A 172 -20.47 -5.81 -4.82
CA THR A 172 -21.65 -6.67 -4.97
C THR A 172 -22.12 -7.17 -3.62
N GLN A 173 -23.36 -7.67 -3.53
CA GLN A 173 -23.88 -8.27 -2.30
C GLN A 173 -23.02 -9.45 -1.83
N GLU A 174 -22.62 -10.33 -2.75
CA GLU A 174 -21.73 -11.46 -2.46
C GLU A 174 -20.42 -11.01 -1.78
N ALA A 175 -19.79 -9.96 -2.30
CA ALA A 175 -18.55 -9.43 -1.74
C ALA A 175 -18.77 -8.71 -0.39
N ALA A 176 -19.96 -8.17 -0.15
CA ALA A 176 -20.32 -7.48 1.08
C ALA A 176 -20.64 -8.44 2.25
N ASP A 177 -21.06 -9.67 1.94
CA ASP A 177 -21.44 -10.69 2.93
C ASP A 177 -20.25 -11.49 3.49
N LEU A 178 -19.03 -11.27 2.99
CA LEU A 178 -17.77 -11.88 3.46
C LEU A 178 -17.21 -11.20 4.72
#